data_AF-A0A259IKX9-F1
#
_entry.id   AF-A0A259IKX9-F1
#
_cell.length_a   1.000
_cell.length_b   1.000
_cell.length_c   1.000
_cell.angle_alpha   90.00
_cell.angle_beta   90.00
_cell.angle_gamma   90.00
#
_symmetry.space_group_name_H-M   'P 1'
#
loop_
_entity.id
_entity.type
_entity.pdbx_description
1 polymer ?
#
loop_
_entity_poly.entity_id
_entity_poly.type
_entity_poly.pdbx_seq_one_letter_code
_entity_poly.pdbx_strand_id
1 'polypeptide(L)' 'DLFGRAMRVTEIAVADELASAASLLMGQGDEGLPAVLVRGYRRAAPERPAAALIRPRERDMFR' A
#
# COMPACT_ATOMS: atom_id res chain seq x y z
N ASP A 1 7.11 -4.28 19.32
CA ASP A 1 6.23 -5.44 19.05
C ASP A 1 5.38 -5.69 20.31
N LEU A 2 4.65 -6.81 20.38
CA LEU A 2 3.85 -7.15 21.58
C LEU A 2 4.69 -7.33 22.86
N PHE A 3 6.02 -7.38 22.76
CA PHE A 3 6.96 -7.56 23.87
C PHE A 3 7.89 -6.36 24.05
N GLY A 4 7.47 -5.18 23.56
CA GLY A 4 8.21 -3.92 23.77
C GLY A 4 9.50 -3.76 22.96
N ARG A 5 9.80 -4.67 22.02
CA ARG A 5 11.01 -4.56 21.18
C ARG A 5 10.77 -3.53 20.07
N ALA A 6 11.80 -2.77 19.72
CA ALA A 6 11.75 -1.88 18.57
C ALA A 6 11.40 -2.69 17.31
N MET A 7 10.34 -2.28 16.62
CA MET A 7 9.95 -2.91 15.36
C MET A 7 10.93 -2.53 14.27
N ARG A 8 11.46 -3.53 13.57
CA ARG A 8 12.31 -3.34 12.38
C ARG A 8 11.48 -3.34 11.09
N VAL A 9 10.29 -2.76 11.11
CA VAL A 9 9.49 -2.60 9.89
C VAL A 9 10.06 -1.40 9.13
N THR A 10 10.50 -1.66 7.91
CA THR A 10 11.28 -0.72 7.11
C THR A 10 10.42 0.40 6.52
N GLU A 11 9.22 0.10 6.04
CA GLU A 11 8.20 1.06 5.56
C GLU A 11 6.92 0.26 5.23
N ILE A 12 5.74 0.78 5.57
CA ILE A 12 4.44 0.13 5.24
C ILE A 12 3.81 0.86 4.05
N ALA A 13 3.58 0.15 2.96
CA ALA A 13 2.94 0.68 1.75
C ALA A 13 1.40 0.61 1.85
N VAL A 14 0.80 1.38 2.75
CA VAL A 14 -0.65 1.33 3.03
C VAL A 14 -1.51 1.60 1.78
N ALA A 15 -1.00 2.41 0.84
CA ALA A 15 -1.68 2.65 -0.44
C ALA A 15 -1.86 1.35 -1.25
N ASP A 16 -0.84 0.50 -1.29
CA ASP A 16 -0.88 -0.78 -2.00
C ASP A 16 -1.76 -1.81 -1.28
N GLU A 17 -1.80 -1.78 0.05
CA GLU A 17 -2.72 -2.62 0.84
C GLU A 17 -4.19 -2.27 0.52
N LEU A 18 -4.53 -0.98 0.47
CA LEU A 18 -5.86 -0.50 0.11
C LEU A 18 -6.21 -0.83 -1.34
N ALA A 19 -5.28 -0.64 -2.27
CA ALA A 19 -5.46 -0.98 -3.67
C ALA A 19 -5.64 -2.49 -3.89
N SER A 20 -4.89 -3.33 -3.17
CA SER A 20 -5.02 -4.78 -3.22
C SER A 20 -6.36 -5.25 -2.66
N ALA A 21 -6.82 -4.66 -1.55
CA ALA A 21 -8.14 -4.95 -1.00
C ALA A 21 -9.26 -4.54 -1.98
N ALA A 22 -9.10 -3.41 -2.67
CA ALA A 22 -10.03 -2.97 -3.69
C ALA A 22 -10.05 -3.93 -4.89
N SER A 23 -8.90 -4.40 -5.38
CA SER A 23 -8.85 -5.27 -6.56
C SER A 23 -9.56 -6.60 -6.36
N LEU A 24 -9.57 -7.13 -5.13
CA LEU A 24 -10.34 -8.32 -4.76
C LEU A 24 -11.85 -8.12 -4.97
N LEU A 25 -12.38 -6.93 -4.74
CA LEU A 25 -13.80 -6.60 -4.93
C LEU A 25 -14.12 -6.20 -6.37
N MET A 26 -13.17 -5.53 -7.05
CA MET A 26 -13.32 -5.12 -8.45
C MET A 26 -13.42 -6.31 -9.40
N GLY A 27 -12.80 -7.43 -9.05
CA GLY A 27 -12.66 -8.57 -9.95
C GLY A 27 -11.52 -8.38 -10.94
N GLN A 28 -11.31 -9.35 -11.82
CA GLN A 28 -10.14 -9.40 -12.73
C GLN A 28 -10.54 -9.46 -14.22
N GLY A 29 -11.82 -9.31 -14.54
CA GLY A 29 -12.39 -9.47 -15.86
C GLY A 29 -13.58 -8.55 -16.13
N ASP A 30 -14.74 -9.14 -16.41
CA ASP A 30 -15.95 -8.46 -16.87
C ASP A 30 -16.96 -8.14 -15.76
N GLU A 31 -16.55 -8.17 -14.49
CA GLU A 31 -17.42 -7.96 -13.33
C GLU A 31 -18.05 -6.55 -13.30
N GLY A 32 -17.48 -5.60 -14.03
CA GLY A 32 -18.07 -4.27 -14.22
C GLY A 32 -18.04 -3.39 -12.95
N LEU A 33 -17.11 -3.65 -12.04
CA LEU A 33 -16.93 -2.92 -10.78
C LEU A 33 -15.65 -2.07 -10.82
N PRO A 34 -15.64 -0.88 -11.46
CA PRO A 34 -14.42 -0.10 -11.68
C PRO A 34 -13.96 0.73 -10.47
N ALA A 35 -14.75 0.80 -9.41
CA ALA A 35 -14.49 1.67 -8.25
C ALA A 35 -14.90 1.02 -6.93
N VAL A 36 -14.08 1.20 -5.91
CA VAL A 36 -14.32 0.74 -4.53
C VAL A 36 -14.12 1.91 -3.59
N LEU A 37 -15.07 2.12 -2.67
CA LEU A 37 -14.98 3.15 -1.64
C LEU A 37 -14.57 2.54 -0.30
N VAL A 38 -13.38 2.87 0.18
CA VAL A 38 -12.93 2.52 1.53
C VAL A 38 -13.34 3.60 2.52
N ARG A 39 -14.05 3.22 3.59
CA ARG A 39 -14.44 4.13 4.68
C ARG A 39 -13.77 3.74 6.00
N GLY A 40 -13.56 4.72 6.87
CA GLY A 40 -13.01 4.51 8.22
C GLY A 40 -11.48 4.50 8.29
N TYR A 41 -10.78 4.48 7.15
CA TYR A 41 -9.33 4.68 7.13
C TYR A 41 -8.96 6.11 7.52
N ARG A 42 -8.06 6.26 8.50
CA ARG A 42 -7.50 7.55 8.92
C ARG A 42 -6.01 7.56 8.62
N ARG A 43 -5.59 8.45 7.73
CA ARG A 43 -4.18 8.62 7.37
C ARG A 43 -3.44 9.38 8.47
N ALA A 44 -2.39 8.77 9.03
CA ALA A 44 -1.51 9.43 10.01
C ALA A 44 -0.22 9.99 9.37
N ALA A 45 0.06 9.63 8.11
CA ALA A 45 1.29 10.01 7.40
C ALA A 45 1.15 11.34 6.63
N PRO A 46 2.25 12.07 6.41
CA PRO A 46 2.27 13.23 5.51
C PRO A 46 1.94 12.82 4.07
N GLU A 47 1.58 13.80 3.24
CA GLU A 47 1.33 13.55 1.81
C GLU A 47 2.63 13.22 1.09
N ARG A 48 2.60 12.21 0.24
CA ARG A 48 3.75 11.79 -0.58
C ARG A 48 3.27 11.40 -1.97
N PRO A 49 4.04 11.70 -3.04
CA PRO A 49 3.70 11.26 -4.39
C PRO A 49 3.88 9.74 -4.51
N ALA A 50 3.18 9.11 -5.47
CA ALA A 50 3.34 7.69 -5.78
C ALA A 50 4.79 7.31 -6.14
N ALA A 51 5.56 8.26 -6.71
CA ALA A 51 6.98 8.10 -6.99
C ALA A 51 7.82 7.74 -5.74
N ALA A 52 7.32 8.04 -4.53
CA ALA A 52 7.97 7.67 -3.29
C ALA A 52 8.02 6.14 -3.04
N LEU A 53 7.15 5.37 -3.70
CA LEU A 53 7.17 3.90 -3.65
C LEU A 53 8.23 3.29 -4.58
N ILE A 54 8.70 4.05 -5.56
CA ILE A 54 9.69 3.56 -6.52
C ILE A 54 11.06 3.53 -5.84
N ARG A 55 11.64 2.34 -5.76
CA ARG A 55 12.97 2.14 -5.19
C ARG A 55 14.03 2.79 -6.09
N PRO A 56 14.95 3.60 -5.54
CA PRO A 56 16.10 4.09 -6.29
C PRO A 56 16.93 2.94 -6.86
N ARG A 57 17.46 3.12 -8.08
CA ARG A 57 18.19 2.07 -8.80
C ARG A 57 19.38 1.54 -8.02
N GLU A 58 20.05 2.40 -7.25
CA GLU A 58 21.22 2.03 -6.45
C GLU A 58 20.88 1.11 -5.27
N ARG A 59 19.60 1.04 -4.89
CA ARG A 59 19.08 0.21 -3.80
C ARG A 59 18.29 -0.99 -4.31
N ASP A 60 18.07 -1.09 -5.62
CA ASP A 60 17.26 -2.15 -6.24
C ASP A 60 18.14 -3.33 -6.66
N MET A 61 18.33 -4.29 -5.75
CA MET A 61 19.20 -5.46 -5.97
C MET A 61 18.62 -6.52 -6.90
N PHE A 62 17.36 -6.36 -7.34
CA PHE A 62 16.63 -7.35 -8.13
C PHE A 62 16.35 -6.88 -9.57
N ARG A 63 16.88 -5.72 -9.96
CA ARG A 63 16.64 -5.07 -11.25
C ARG A 63 17.92 -4.67 -11.96
#